data_AF-A0A928D153-F1
#
_entry.id   AF-A0A928D153-F1
#
_cell.length_a   1.000
_cell.length_b   1.000
_cell.length_c   1.000
_cell.angle_alpha   90.00
_cell.angle_beta   90.00
_cell.angle_gamma   90.00
#
_symmetry.space_group_name_H-M   'P 1'
#
loop_
_entity.id
_entity.type
_entity.pdbx_description
1 polymer ?
#
loop_
_entity_poly.entity_id
_entity_poly.type
_entity_poly.pdbx_seq_one_letter_code
_entity_poly.pdbx_strand_id
1 'polypeptide(L)'
;EEAWERYGSHPAFAGWYLTQEVGRLQWNIIEVFHELGKFCKELSGGLPTAISPYIEGIQLYDPFRTGVNAGKSVTLPDFEREWNEIMAGITGCVDSISFQDGGCDYSELEDFLSVACYAGKKHGILINTNVEAFDRDMPIRFLPIKWDKMLLKLRAAEKAGVAGATMFEFSHFMSPNSSYFQAHGLNRCYQHYLAGGFEK
;
A
#
# COMPACT_ATOMS: atom_id res chain seq x y z
N GLU A 1 -23.00 -7.95 -3.72
CA GLU A 1 -24.46 -7.71 -3.62
C GLU A 1 -24.93 -7.72 -2.17
N GLU A 2 -24.90 -8.85 -1.46
CA GLU A 2 -25.34 -8.96 -0.04
C GLU A 2 -24.77 -7.86 0.88
N ALA A 3 -23.47 -7.57 0.79
CA ALA A 3 -22.84 -6.51 1.59
C ALA A 3 -23.44 -5.12 1.31
N TRP A 4 -23.76 -4.84 0.04
CA TRP A 4 -24.38 -3.57 -0.36
C TRP A 4 -25.83 -3.49 0.10
N GLU A 5 -26.60 -4.57 -0.07
CA GLU A 5 -27.99 -4.63 0.38
C GLU A 5 -28.12 -4.38 1.90
N ARG A 6 -27.18 -4.92 2.68
CA ARG A 6 -27.20 -4.79 4.14
C ARG A 6 -26.65 -3.47 4.65
N TYR A 7 -25.59 -2.95 4.03
CA TYR A 7 -24.79 -1.87 4.61
C TYR A 7 -24.64 -0.64 3.70
N GLY A 8 -24.99 -0.74 2.42
CA GLY A 8 -24.76 0.32 1.42
C GLY A 8 -25.54 1.61 1.65
N SER A 9 -26.62 1.56 2.42
CA SER A 9 -27.38 2.75 2.83
C SER A 9 -26.77 3.48 4.02
N HIS A 10 -25.77 2.90 4.70
CA HIS A 10 -25.13 3.52 5.84
C HIS A 10 -24.23 4.68 5.38
N PRO A 11 -24.30 5.87 5.99
CA PRO A 11 -23.54 7.05 5.53
C PRO A 11 -22.02 6.88 5.59
N ALA A 12 -21.53 5.92 6.38
CA ALA A 12 -20.10 5.58 6.46
C ALA A 12 -19.64 4.58 5.38
N PHE A 13 -20.55 3.97 4.61
CA PHE A 13 -20.17 3.11 3.49
C PHE A 13 -19.73 4.01 2.33
N ALA A 14 -18.43 4.26 2.23
CA ALA A 14 -17.89 5.31 1.36
C ALA A 14 -17.03 4.80 0.20
N GLY A 15 -16.89 3.49 0.02
CA GLY A 15 -16.05 2.93 -1.03
C GLY A 15 -15.78 1.45 -0.86
N TRP A 16 -14.92 0.94 -1.75
CA TRP A 16 -14.59 -0.47 -1.85
C TRP A 16 -13.08 -0.65 -1.87
N TYR A 17 -12.58 -1.56 -1.04
CA TYR A 17 -11.22 -2.04 -1.12
C TYR A 17 -11.22 -3.40 -1.82
N LEU A 18 -10.61 -3.47 -3.01
CA LEU A 18 -10.48 -4.73 -3.76
C LEU A 18 -9.26 -5.47 -3.22
N THR A 19 -9.51 -6.61 -2.58
CA THR A 19 -8.54 -7.29 -1.71
C THR A 19 -7.53 -8.16 -2.46
N GLN A 20 -7.53 -8.15 -3.79
CA GLN A 20 -6.58 -8.93 -4.57
C GLN A 20 -5.22 -8.24 -4.55
N GLU A 21 -4.28 -8.80 -3.78
CA GLU A 21 -2.92 -8.31 -3.69
C GLU A 21 -2.05 -8.94 -4.80
N VAL A 22 -1.33 -8.08 -5.52
CA VAL A 22 -0.41 -8.47 -6.57
C VAL A 22 0.84 -7.60 -6.48
N GLY A 23 1.99 -8.09 -6.95
CA GLY A 23 3.17 -7.23 -7.14
C GLY A 23 3.65 -7.08 -8.57
N ARG A 24 3.10 -7.86 -9.50
CA ARG A 24 3.52 -7.99 -10.89
C ARG A 24 2.34 -8.05 -11.83
N LEU A 25 2.58 -7.83 -13.11
CA LEU A 25 1.61 -8.14 -14.16
C LEU A 25 1.50 -9.67 -14.35
N GLN A 26 0.55 -10.29 -13.67
CA GLN A 26 0.34 -11.75 -13.68
C GLN A 26 -1.11 -12.13 -13.39
N TRP A 27 -1.45 -13.41 -13.59
CA TRP A 27 -2.73 -14.01 -13.20
C TRP A 27 -3.98 -13.23 -13.64
N ASN A 28 -3.92 -12.63 -14.84
CA ASN A 28 -5.02 -11.83 -15.40
C ASN A 28 -5.50 -10.69 -14.48
N ILE A 29 -4.59 -10.12 -13.68
CA ILE A 29 -4.96 -9.17 -12.63
C ILE A 29 -5.66 -7.91 -13.16
N ILE A 30 -5.36 -7.50 -14.40
CA ILE A 30 -6.04 -6.39 -15.07
C ILE A 30 -7.53 -6.68 -15.22
N GLU A 31 -7.88 -7.85 -15.76
CA GLU A 31 -9.26 -8.27 -15.97
C GLU A 31 -10.00 -8.39 -14.62
N VAL A 32 -9.33 -8.94 -13.61
CA VAL A 32 -9.88 -9.07 -12.25
C VAL A 32 -10.22 -7.70 -11.65
N PHE A 33 -9.28 -6.75 -11.67
CA PHE A 33 -9.51 -5.41 -11.13
C PHE A 33 -10.52 -4.62 -11.95
N HIS A 34 -10.51 -4.76 -13.27
CA HIS A 34 -11.47 -4.12 -14.15
C HIS A 34 -12.90 -4.58 -13.83
N GLU A 35 -13.15 -5.90 -13.84
CA GLU A 35 -14.48 -6.44 -13.60
C GLU A 35 -14.98 -6.17 -12.17
N LEU A 36 -14.13 -6.36 -11.15
CA LEU A 36 -14.51 -6.08 -9.77
C LEU A 36 -14.75 -4.59 -9.51
N GLY A 37 -13.85 -3.73 -10.01
CA GLY A 37 -13.98 -2.27 -9.85
C GLY A 37 -15.22 -1.73 -10.54
N LYS A 38 -15.47 -2.16 -11.77
CA LYS A 38 -16.69 -1.83 -12.52
C LYS A 38 -17.94 -2.30 -11.79
N PHE A 39 -17.97 -3.56 -11.35
CA PHE A 39 -19.10 -4.12 -10.62
C PHE A 39 -19.40 -3.35 -9.33
N CYS A 40 -18.38 -3.06 -8.52
CA CYS A 40 -18.52 -2.27 -7.29
C CYS A 40 -19.08 -0.87 -7.57
N LYS A 41 -18.58 -0.19 -8.61
CA LYS A 41 -19.07 1.14 -9.01
C LYS A 41 -20.52 1.09 -9.49
N GLU A 42 -20.87 0.16 -10.37
CA GLU A 42 -22.25 0.00 -10.87
C GLU A 42 -23.23 -0.29 -9.72
N LEU A 43 -22.86 -1.18 -8.82
CA LEU A 43 -23.68 -1.56 -7.66
C LEU A 43 -23.93 -0.39 -6.69
N SER A 44 -22.93 0.46 -6.51
CA SER A 44 -22.93 1.50 -5.47
C SER A 44 -23.20 2.93 -5.96
N GLY A 45 -23.57 3.09 -7.24
CA GLY A 45 -23.78 4.42 -7.82
C GLY A 45 -22.49 5.23 -7.99
N GLY A 46 -21.36 4.54 -8.16
CA GLY A 46 -20.06 5.13 -8.47
C GLY A 46 -19.17 5.42 -7.27
N LEU A 47 -19.37 4.77 -6.11
CA LEU A 47 -18.45 4.92 -4.98
C LEU A 47 -17.00 4.56 -5.36
N PRO A 48 -16.01 5.20 -4.74
CA PRO A 48 -14.62 4.98 -5.08
C PRO A 48 -14.14 3.56 -4.74
N THR A 49 -13.17 3.09 -5.52
CA THR A 49 -12.52 1.79 -5.39
C THR A 49 -11.01 1.97 -5.20
N ALA A 50 -10.41 1.11 -4.39
CA ALA A 50 -8.99 1.14 -4.08
C ALA A 50 -8.37 -0.26 -4.09
N ILE A 51 -7.07 -0.33 -4.41
CA ILE A 51 -6.24 -1.53 -4.28
C ILE A 51 -4.97 -1.22 -3.46
N SER A 52 -4.36 -2.24 -2.85
CA SER A 52 -3.07 -2.10 -2.15
C SER A 52 -2.08 -3.19 -2.57
N PRO A 53 -1.51 -3.09 -3.79
CA PRO A 53 -0.50 -4.01 -4.28
C PRO A 53 0.83 -3.84 -3.53
N TYR A 54 1.71 -4.83 -3.62
CA TYR A 54 3.05 -4.79 -3.04
C TYR A 54 4.12 -4.56 -4.12
N ILE A 55 5.26 -3.99 -3.75
CA ILE A 55 6.44 -3.95 -4.62
C ILE A 55 7.14 -5.31 -4.49
N GLU A 56 7.37 -6.02 -5.61
CA GLU A 56 8.09 -7.29 -5.61
C GLU A 56 9.61 -7.09 -5.42
N GLY A 57 10.02 -6.61 -4.24
CA GLY A 57 11.41 -6.30 -3.95
C GLY A 57 12.12 -7.38 -3.12
N ILE A 58 13.34 -7.05 -2.70
CA ILE A 58 14.20 -7.97 -1.93
C ILE A 58 13.60 -8.35 -0.57
N GLN A 59 12.77 -7.51 0.04
CA GLN A 59 12.26 -7.72 1.41
C GLN A 59 11.02 -8.62 1.49
N LEU A 60 10.53 -9.09 0.34
CA LEU A 60 9.42 -10.02 0.34
C LEU A 60 9.85 -11.40 0.86
N TYR A 61 9.11 -11.85 1.86
CA TYR A 61 9.23 -13.21 2.38
C TYR A 61 8.31 -14.14 1.60
N ASP A 62 8.88 -15.20 1.02
CA ASP A 62 8.12 -16.31 0.44
C ASP A 62 7.94 -17.40 1.51
N PRO A 63 6.71 -17.71 1.97
CA PRO A 63 6.48 -18.75 2.97
C PRO A 63 6.74 -20.19 2.45
N PHE A 64 6.79 -20.38 1.13
CA PHE A 64 7.03 -21.68 0.48
C PHE A 64 8.50 -21.90 0.09
N ARG A 65 9.32 -20.83 0.12
CA ARG A 65 10.78 -20.93 -0.03
C ARG A 65 11.44 -20.59 1.29
N THR A 66 12.39 -21.42 1.73
CA THR A 66 13.19 -21.14 2.93
C THR A 66 14.14 -19.97 2.67
N GLY A 67 13.66 -18.72 2.66
CA GLY A 67 14.48 -17.53 2.44
C GLY A 67 13.71 -16.27 2.08
N VAL A 68 14.35 -15.12 2.31
CA VAL A 68 14.02 -13.83 1.68
C VAL A 68 14.26 -13.98 0.17
N ASN A 69 13.38 -13.42 -0.66
CA ASN A 69 13.29 -13.64 -2.11
C ASN A 69 14.67 -13.78 -2.79
N ALA A 70 15.11 -15.03 -3.01
CA ALA A 70 16.44 -15.36 -3.50
C ALA A 70 16.58 -15.01 -5.01
N GLY A 71 16.66 -13.73 -5.34
CA GLY A 71 17.07 -13.21 -6.65
C GLY A 71 15.95 -12.84 -7.63
N LYS A 72 14.72 -12.52 -7.18
CA LYS A 72 13.61 -12.10 -8.06
C LYS A 72 12.98 -10.78 -7.63
N SER A 73 13.82 -9.76 -7.44
CA SER A 73 13.30 -8.40 -7.27
C SER A 73 12.95 -7.82 -8.64
N VAL A 74 11.80 -7.16 -8.73
CA VAL A 74 11.41 -6.41 -9.91
C VAL A 74 12.39 -5.27 -10.13
N THR A 75 12.83 -5.08 -11.37
CA THR A 75 13.65 -3.93 -11.73
C THR A 75 12.78 -2.69 -11.88
N LEU A 76 13.32 -1.49 -11.66
CA LEU A 76 12.56 -0.25 -11.84
C LEU A 76 11.94 -0.14 -13.26
N PRO A 77 12.65 -0.46 -14.36
CA PRO A 77 12.05 -0.45 -15.70
C PRO A 77 10.93 -1.49 -15.91
N ASP A 78 11.05 -2.68 -15.31
CA ASP A 78 10.00 -3.69 -15.38
C ASP A 78 8.77 -3.24 -14.58
N PHE A 79 8.99 -2.69 -13.38
CA PHE A 79 7.92 -2.13 -12.55
C PHE A 79 7.19 -1.01 -13.29
N GLU A 80 7.92 -0.06 -13.90
CA GLU A 80 7.36 1.02 -14.69
C GLU A 80 6.46 0.50 -15.81
N ARG A 81 6.98 -0.44 -16.62
CA ARG A 81 6.28 -1.01 -17.76
C ARG A 81 4.99 -1.72 -17.30
N GLU A 82 5.12 -2.61 -16.32
CA GLU A 82 4.01 -3.43 -15.83
C GLU A 82 2.93 -2.57 -15.17
N TRP A 83 3.29 -1.63 -14.29
CA TRP A 83 2.31 -0.80 -13.62
C TRP A 83 1.69 0.25 -14.54
N ASN A 84 2.40 0.74 -15.55
CA ASN A 84 1.77 1.55 -16.59
C ASN A 84 0.74 0.75 -17.40
N GLU A 85 0.97 -0.53 -17.66
CA GLU A 85 0.00 -1.41 -18.34
C GLU A 85 -1.21 -1.73 -17.45
N ILE A 86 -0.96 -2.09 -16.19
CA ILE A 86 -2.02 -2.36 -15.21
C ILE A 86 -2.93 -1.13 -15.05
N MET A 87 -2.34 0.06 -14.81
CA MET A 87 -3.09 1.30 -14.62
C MET A 87 -3.91 1.69 -15.87
N ALA A 88 -3.37 1.44 -17.07
CA ALA A 88 -4.11 1.66 -18.31
C ALA A 88 -5.35 0.76 -18.38
N GLY A 89 -5.23 -0.51 -18.03
CA GLY A 89 -6.33 -1.47 -18.11
C GLY A 89 -7.42 -1.32 -17.04
N ILE A 90 -7.11 -0.66 -15.92
CA ILE A 90 -8.06 -0.46 -14.81
C ILE A 90 -8.61 0.98 -14.73
N THR A 91 -8.28 1.83 -15.70
CA THR A 91 -8.74 3.22 -15.77
C THR A 91 -10.27 3.29 -15.69
N GLY A 92 -10.79 4.16 -14.83
CA GLY A 92 -12.24 4.30 -14.58
C GLY A 92 -12.85 3.25 -13.67
N CYS A 93 -12.13 2.15 -13.39
CA CYS A 93 -12.59 1.06 -12.51
C CYS A 93 -11.91 1.11 -11.13
N VAL A 94 -10.70 1.63 -11.04
CA VAL A 94 -9.91 1.82 -9.80
C VAL A 94 -9.51 3.29 -9.66
N ASP A 95 -9.88 3.92 -8.55
CA ASP A 95 -9.60 5.36 -8.33
C ASP A 95 -8.28 5.61 -7.60
N SER A 96 -7.83 4.65 -6.77
CA SER A 96 -6.59 4.81 -6.02
C SER A 96 -5.82 3.50 -5.79
N ILE A 97 -4.50 3.64 -5.70
CA ILE A 97 -3.56 2.56 -5.46
C ILE A 97 -2.70 2.95 -4.26
N SER A 98 -2.69 2.13 -3.22
CA SER A 98 -1.83 2.32 -2.04
C SER A 98 -0.73 1.27 -2.03
N PHE A 99 0.45 1.55 -2.59
CA PHE A 99 1.53 0.55 -2.65
C PHE A 99 2.04 0.20 -1.25
N GLN A 100 2.07 -1.09 -0.91
CA GLN A 100 2.71 -1.59 0.31
C GLN A 100 4.22 -1.32 0.23
N ASP A 101 4.72 -0.57 1.21
CA ASP A 101 6.03 0.06 1.16
C ASP A 101 7.19 -0.76 1.75
N GLY A 102 6.92 -1.96 2.27
CA GLY A 102 7.93 -2.83 2.89
C GLY A 102 8.53 -3.89 1.97
N GLY A 103 8.11 -3.96 0.70
CA GLY A 103 8.59 -4.99 -0.23
C GLY A 103 10.00 -4.75 -0.79
N CYS A 104 10.43 -3.49 -0.91
CA CYS A 104 11.74 -3.09 -1.45
C CYS A 104 12.69 -2.54 -0.38
N ASP A 105 13.93 -2.23 -0.76
CA ASP A 105 14.84 -1.51 0.13
C ASP A 105 14.37 -0.06 0.35
N TYR A 106 14.69 0.51 1.51
CA TYR A 106 14.39 1.91 1.83
C TYR A 106 15.03 2.90 0.84
N SER A 107 16.20 2.58 0.28
CA SER A 107 16.86 3.44 -0.70
C SER A 107 16.20 3.43 -2.08
N GLU A 108 15.39 2.41 -2.38
CA GLU A 108 14.74 2.25 -3.70
C GLU A 108 13.29 2.74 -3.69
N LEU A 109 12.69 2.88 -2.51
CA LEU A 109 11.26 3.17 -2.36
C LEU A 109 10.84 4.49 -3.04
N GLU A 110 11.68 5.52 -2.97
CA GLU A 110 11.43 6.81 -3.62
C GLU A 110 11.29 6.65 -5.14
N ASP A 111 12.16 5.88 -5.77
CA ASP A 111 12.16 5.67 -7.21
C ASP A 111 10.91 4.89 -7.67
N PHE A 112 10.57 3.80 -6.98
CA PHE A 112 9.37 3.02 -7.27
C PHE A 112 8.09 3.86 -7.14
N LEU A 113 7.96 4.62 -6.04
CA LEU A 113 6.80 5.49 -5.82
C LEU A 113 6.75 6.64 -6.83
N SER A 114 7.90 7.19 -7.24
CA SER A 114 7.96 8.28 -8.23
C SER A 114 7.45 7.82 -9.60
N VAL A 115 7.90 6.65 -10.05
CA VAL A 115 7.42 6.01 -11.29
C VAL A 115 5.93 5.69 -11.19
N ALA A 116 5.47 5.14 -10.07
CA ALA A 116 4.05 4.88 -9.85
C ALA A 116 3.22 6.17 -9.94
N CYS A 117 3.66 7.25 -9.29
CA CYS A 117 3.00 8.56 -9.33
C CYS A 117 2.94 9.13 -10.75
N TYR A 118 3.99 8.96 -11.56
CA TYR A 118 3.99 9.36 -12.96
C TYR A 118 2.93 8.59 -13.77
N ALA A 119 2.88 7.27 -13.64
CA ALA A 119 1.87 6.44 -14.29
C ALA A 119 0.45 6.74 -13.79
N GLY A 120 0.27 6.95 -12.49
CA GLY A 120 -1.03 7.30 -11.90
C GLY A 120 -1.57 8.62 -12.44
N LYS A 121 -0.72 9.66 -12.54
CA LYS A 121 -1.10 10.94 -13.17
C LYS A 121 -1.54 10.77 -14.62
N LYS A 122 -0.84 9.93 -15.39
CA LYS A 122 -1.16 9.65 -16.79
C LYS A 122 -2.53 8.99 -16.96
N HIS A 123 -2.94 8.13 -16.03
CA HIS A 123 -4.17 7.34 -16.11
C HIS A 123 -5.30 7.84 -15.19
N GLY A 124 -5.10 8.95 -14.49
CA GLY A 124 -6.10 9.54 -13.59
C GLY A 124 -6.32 8.73 -12.30
N ILE A 125 -5.29 8.01 -11.83
CA ILE A 125 -5.34 7.18 -10.62
C ILE A 125 -4.52 7.83 -9.51
N LEU A 126 -5.12 7.97 -8.33
CA LEU A 126 -4.44 8.50 -7.15
C LEU A 126 -3.47 7.48 -6.57
N ILE A 127 -2.20 7.87 -6.46
CA ILE A 127 -1.17 7.02 -5.86
C ILE A 127 -0.95 7.44 -4.42
N ASN A 128 -1.11 6.48 -3.52
CA ASN A 128 -0.83 6.57 -2.10
C ASN A 128 0.26 5.56 -1.74
N THR A 129 0.83 5.73 -0.56
CA THR A 129 1.62 4.67 0.09
C THR A 129 0.78 3.96 1.13
N ASN A 130 0.88 2.64 1.23
CA ASN A 130 0.41 1.88 2.38
C ASN A 130 1.62 1.62 3.28
N VAL A 131 1.71 2.40 4.36
CA VAL A 131 2.81 2.33 5.31
C VAL A 131 2.64 1.10 6.19
N GLU A 132 3.51 0.12 5.99
CA GLU A 132 3.53 -1.04 6.86
C GLU A 132 4.12 -0.66 8.21
N ALA A 133 3.30 -0.75 9.26
CA ALA A 133 3.69 -0.38 10.62
C ALA A 133 4.42 -1.52 11.36
N PHE A 134 4.78 -2.59 10.67
CA PHE A 134 5.47 -3.76 11.20
C PHE A 134 6.85 -3.96 10.57
N ASP A 135 7.76 -4.64 11.27
CA ASP A 135 9.15 -4.81 10.85
C ASP A 135 9.35 -6.15 10.10
N ARG A 136 9.71 -6.07 8.81
CA ARG A 136 10.03 -7.25 7.98
C ARG A 136 11.43 -7.80 8.21
N ASP A 137 12.33 -6.99 8.76
CA ASP A 137 13.76 -7.32 8.92
C ASP A 137 14.05 -8.14 10.19
N MET A 138 13.01 -8.51 10.94
CA MET A 138 13.12 -9.19 12.23
C MET A 138 12.81 -10.69 12.13
N PRO A 139 13.43 -11.53 12.98
CA PRO A 139 13.18 -12.98 12.98
C PRO A 139 11.76 -13.36 13.44
N ILE A 140 11.07 -12.46 14.16
CA ILE A 140 9.66 -12.62 14.54
C ILE A 140 8.81 -11.91 13.51
N ARG A 141 7.90 -12.64 12.86
CA ARG A 141 7.00 -12.14 11.82
C ARG A 141 5.57 -12.04 12.36
N PHE A 142 5.05 -10.87 12.71
CA PHE A 142 5.69 -9.54 12.72
C PHE A 142 5.44 -8.79 14.03
N LEU A 143 6.34 -7.87 14.36
CA LEU A 143 6.24 -6.92 15.48
C LEU A 143 6.28 -5.46 14.96
N PRO A 144 5.91 -4.45 15.77
CA PRO A 144 5.93 -3.05 15.33
C PRO A 144 7.28 -2.59 14.78
N ILE A 145 7.25 -1.80 13.71
CA ILE A 145 8.45 -1.27 13.03
C ILE A 145 9.19 -0.26 13.92
N LYS A 146 10.51 -0.16 13.75
CA LYS A 146 11.28 0.95 14.33
C LYS A 146 10.84 2.29 13.73
N TRP A 147 10.70 3.31 14.58
CA TRP A 147 10.32 4.67 14.17
C TRP A 147 11.17 5.21 13.01
N ASP A 148 12.50 5.10 13.08
CA ASP A 148 13.40 5.61 12.04
C ASP A 148 13.09 5.02 10.65
N LYS A 149 12.74 3.72 10.60
CA LYS A 149 12.37 3.04 9.36
C LYS A 149 11.03 3.57 8.82
N MET A 150 10.03 3.73 9.69
CA MET A 150 8.76 4.38 9.30
C MET A 150 8.99 5.79 8.76
N LEU A 151 9.86 6.57 9.40
CA LEU A 151 10.19 7.93 8.96
C LEU A 151 10.90 7.94 7.60
N LEU A 152 11.80 6.99 7.32
CA LEU A 152 12.42 6.84 6.00
C LEU A 152 11.35 6.61 4.92
N LYS A 153 10.38 5.73 5.19
CA LYS A 153 9.30 5.44 4.24
C LYS A 153 8.37 6.63 4.01
N LEU A 154 7.98 7.33 5.08
CA LEU A 154 7.18 8.56 4.98
C LEU A 154 7.88 9.65 4.16
N ARG A 155 9.19 9.85 4.36
CA ARG A 155 9.99 10.82 3.60
C ARG A 155 10.15 10.43 2.14
N ALA A 156 10.36 9.14 1.84
CA ALA A 156 10.41 8.66 0.46
C ALA A 156 9.09 8.91 -0.25
N ALA A 157 7.97 8.63 0.41
CA ALA A 157 6.63 8.88 -0.11
C ALA A 157 6.36 10.38 -0.36
N GLU A 158 6.73 11.25 0.59
CA GLU A 158 6.65 12.71 0.45
C GLU A 158 7.44 13.21 -0.77
N LYS A 159 8.71 12.79 -0.91
CA LYS A 159 9.56 13.18 -2.03
C LYS A 159 9.05 12.70 -3.38
N ALA A 160 8.51 11.48 -3.43
CA ALA A 160 7.88 10.93 -4.63
C ALA A 160 6.60 11.67 -5.03
N GLY A 161 6.03 12.47 -4.13
CA GLY A 161 4.81 13.23 -4.38
C GLY A 161 3.56 12.36 -4.37
N VAL A 162 3.52 11.32 -3.53
CA VAL A 162 2.29 10.54 -3.32
C VAL A 162 1.18 11.43 -2.74
N ALA A 163 -0.08 11.11 -3.02
CA ALA A 163 -1.23 11.90 -2.60
C ALA A 163 -1.58 11.74 -1.11
N GLY A 164 -1.22 10.61 -0.51
CA GLY A 164 -1.55 10.28 0.87
C GLY A 164 -0.93 8.99 1.35
N ALA A 165 -1.15 8.69 2.63
CA ALA A 165 -0.68 7.49 3.30
C ALA A 165 -1.83 6.75 3.99
N THR A 166 -1.96 5.47 3.70
CA THR A 166 -2.73 4.50 4.49
C THR A 166 -1.76 3.64 5.31
N MET A 167 -2.26 2.71 6.11
CA MET A 167 -1.42 1.93 7.03
C MET A 167 -1.95 0.53 7.27
N PHE A 168 -1.05 -0.44 7.22
CA PHE A 168 -1.27 -1.79 7.75
C PHE A 168 -0.36 -2.03 8.95
N GLU A 169 -0.86 -2.14 10.18
CA GLU A 169 -2.22 -1.81 10.62
C GLU A 169 -2.14 -1.16 12.01
N PHE A 170 -3.01 -0.16 12.24
CA PHE A 170 -2.94 0.69 13.42
C PHE A 170 -3.14 -0.09 14.72
N SER A 171 -4.18 -0.93 14.82
CA SER A 171 -4.57 -1.61 16.06
C SER A 171 -3.46 -2.47 16.64
N HIS A 172 -2.76 -3.24 15.79
CA HIS A 172 -1.68 -4.10 16.24
C HIS A 172 -0.36 -3.36 16.42
N PHE A 173 -0.04 -2.44 15.51
CA PHE A 173 1.33 -1.96 15.41
C PHE A 173 1.54 -0.51 15.85
N MET A 174 0.48 0.28 15.99
CA MET A 174 0.55 1.67 16.46
C MET A 174 -0.46 2.06 17.53
N SER A 175 -1.34 1.17 17.96
CA SER A 175 -2.34 1.50 18.97
C SER A 175 -1.71 1.54 20.36
N PRO A 176 -2.02 2.55 21.20
CA PRO A 176 -1.74 2.52 22.63
C PRO A 176 -2.40 1.35 23.38
N ASN A 177 -3.35 0.64 22.75
CA ASN A 177 -4.03 -0.53 23.31
C ASN A 177 -3.52 -1.86 22.73
N SER A 178 -2.46 -1.84 21.93
CA SER A 178 -1.89 -3.07 21.38
C SER A 178 -1.31 -3.97 22.47
N SER A 179 -1.37 -5.29 22.26
CA SER A 179 -0.63 -6.28 23.04
C SER A 179 0.89 -6.21 22.82
N TYR A 180 1.33 -5.63 21.69
CA TYR A 180 2.73 -5.31 21.43
C TYR A 180 3.07 -3.96 22.05
N PHE A 181 3.70 -3.94 23.22
CA PHE A 181 4.05 -2.70 23.94
C PHE A 181 4.91 -1.73 23.10
N GLN A 182 5.66 -2.24 22.12
CA GLN A 182 6.44 -1.46 21.17
C GLN A 182 5.56 -0.52 20.33
N ALA A 183 4.30 -0.90 20.05
CA ALA A 183 3.34 -0.08 19.31
C ALA A 183 3.02 1.22 20.04
N HIS A 184 3.01 1.19 21.38
CA HIS A 184 2.75 2.37 22.19
C HIS A 184 3.89 3.39 22.03
N GLY A 185 5.12 2.89 21.95
CA GLY A 185 6.31 3.71 21.68
C GLY A 185 6.27 4.31 20.27
N LEU A 186 5.95 3.48 19.27
CA LEU A 186 5.82 3.93 17.88
C LEU A 186 4.75 5.03 17.74
N ASN A 187 3.59 4.87 18.40
CA ASN A 187 2.55 5.88 18.46
C ASN A 187 3.07 7.22 19.00
N ARG A 188 3.76 7.19 20.15
CA ARG A 188 4.31 8.39 20.78
C ARG A 188 5.33 9.10 19.88
N CYS A 189 6.20 8.35 19.20
CA CYS A 189 7.16 8.92 18.26
C CYS A 189 6.43 9.61 17.08
N TYR A 190 5.41 8.96 16.51
CA TYR A 190 4.61 9.53 15.43
C TYR A 190 3.85 10.80 15.87
N GLN A 191 3.23 10.78 17.05
CA GLN A 191 2.56 11.97 17.60
C GLN A 191 3.56 13.11 17.87
N HIS A 192 4.76 12.80 18.37
CA HIS A 192 5.80 13.80 18.57
C HIS A 192 6.25 14.42 17.24
N TYR A 193 6.42 13.60 16.20
CA TYR A 193 6.74 14.06 14.85
C TYR A 193 5.66 14.98 14.27
N LEU A 194 4.38 14.61 14.38
CA LEU A 194 3.27 15.46 13.92
C LEU A 194 3.20 16.82 14.65
N ALA A 195 3.72 16.89 15.87
CA ALA A 195 3.82 18.14 16.63
C ALA A 195 5.06 18.99 16.29
N GLY A 196 5.78 18.67 15.20
CA GLY A 196 7.05 19.34 14.83
C GLY A 196 8.25 18.86 15.65
N GLY A 197 8.10 17.75 16.38
CA GLY A 197 9.21 17.09 17.05
C GLY A 197 10.21 16.54 16.04
N PHE A 198 11.49 16.50 16.43
CA PHE A 198 12.63 16.09 15.59
C PHE A 198 13.09 17.09 14.51
N GLU A 199 12.45 18.25 14.36
CA GLU A 199 13.01 19.40 13.63
C GLU A 199 13.94 20.20 14.56
N LYS A 200 15.15 19.70 14.78
CA LYS A 200 16.28 20.44 15.38
C LYS A 200 17.60 20.00 14.77
#